data_AF-A0A4Q3YQ68-F1
#
_entry.id   AF-A0A4Q3YQ68-F1
#
_cell.length_a   1.000
_cell.length_b   1.000
_cell.length_c   1.000
_cell.angle_alpha   90.00
_cell.angle_beta   90.00
_cell.angle_gamma   90.00
#
_symmetry.space_group_name_H-M   'P 1'
#
loop_
_entity.id
_entity.type
_entity.pdbx_description
1 polymer ?
#
loop_
_entity_poly.entity_id
_entity_poly.type
_entity_poly.pdbx_seq_one_letter_code
_entity_poly.pdbx_strand_id
1 'polypeptide(L)'
;MSLQKVTAESVYNAIVSIRRMGKRDSADAIVEITGGSKSTVLNLRREAYQRLKEEGLAIDPTAGFLALTDPLIRKIWSVARQQAELAASKQVEILSANIATLEDDVERLAAWEDRATKAESRVAELEAQNKTLNSQLLDLVTTFAEGKSRKETPTKSEIGAVLRAVRDLKGRPTHDELYREMQDKKWSAAAAQKARFKVMAAGYLEPALEISAKGQSWLEKNPQA
;
A
#
# COMPACT_ATOMS: atom_id res chain seq x y z
N MET A 1 23.83 90.23 -51.11
CA MET A 1 23.62 88.77 -50.97
C MET A 1 22.27 88.44 -51.57
N SER A 2 22.22 87.61 -52.61
CA SER A 2 20.97 87.23 -53.27
C SER A 2 20.10 86.42 -52.32
N LEU A 3 18.91 86.91 -51.99
CA LEU A 3 17.88 86.13 -51.30
C LEU A 3 17.47 84.97 -52.22
N GLN A 4 18.08 83.79 -52.03
CA GLN A 4 17.58 82.57 -52.67
C GLN A 4 16.13 82.38 -52.24
N LYS A 5 15.21 82.39 -53.21
CA LYS A 5 13.80 82.14 -52.94
C LYS A 5 13.66 80.69 -52.49
N VAL A 6 13.23 80.48 -51.26
CA VAL A 6 12.91 79.15 -50.75
C VAL A 6 11.70 78.59 -51.49
N THR A 7 11.88 77.42 -52.10
CA THR A 7 10.85 76.71 -52.88
C THR A 7 10.36 75.47 -52.12
N ALA A 8 9.16 74.97 -52.47
CA ALA A 8 8.61 73.74 -51.90
C ALA A 8 9.57 72.54 -52.04
N GLU A 9 10.29 72.47 -53.16
CA GLU A 9 11.28 71.42 -53.45
C GLU A 9 12.51 71.50 -52.54
N SER A 10 13.00 72.71 -52.24
CA SER A 10 14.10 72.91 -51.29
C SER A 10 13.70 72.47 -49.86
N VAL A 11 12.46 72.77 -49.46
CA VAL A 11 11.90 72.36 -48.16
C VAL A 11 11.69 70.85 -48.11
N TYR A 12 11.21 70.24 -49.19
CA TYR A 12 11.10 68.78 -49.31
C TYR A 12 12.47 68.08 -49.14
N ASN A 13 13.50 68.54 -49.86
CA ASN A 13 14.85 67.97 -49.77
C ASN A 13 15.47 68.17 -48.38
N ALA A 14 15.20 69.31 -47.73
CA ALA A 14 15.61 69.56 -46.35
C ALA A 14 14.92 68.59 -45.37
N ILE A 15 13.62 68.34 -45.52
CA ILE A 15 12.89 67.37 -44.68
C ILE A 15 13.45 65.96 -44.87
N VAL A 16 13.69 65.53 -46.11
CA VAL A 16 14.26 64.21 -46.42
C VAL A 16 15.66 64.05 -45.82
N SER A 17 16.53 65.06 -45.95
CA SER A 17 17.88 65.01 -45.38
C SER A 17 17.89 64.99 -43.85
N ILE A 18 17.07 65.82 -43.18
CA ILE A 18 16.92 65.80 -41.71
C ILE A 18 16.44 64.42 -41.23
N ARG A 19 15.48 63.82 -41.94
CA ARG A 19 14.97 62.49 -41.62
C ARG A 19 15.99 61.39 -41.84
N ARG A 20 16.81 61.46 -42.90
CA ARG A 20 17.94 60.52 -43.12
C ARG A 20 18.98 60.59 -42.00
N MET A 21 19.13 61.76 -41.38
CA MET A 21 20.00 61.95 -40.20
C MET A 21 19.36 61.47 -38.89
N GLY A 22 18.15 60.89 -38.91
CA GLY A 22 17.44 60.41 -37.72
C GLY A 22 16.95 61.52 -36.77
N LYS A 23 16.95 62.78 -37.24
CA LYS A 23 16.55 63.95 -36.45
C LYS A 23 15.10 64.32 -36.73
N ARG A 24 14.47 65.01 -35.78
CA ARG A 24 13.10 65.55 -35.93
C ARG A 24 13.11 66.72 -36.90
N ASP A 25 12.21 66.71 -37.87
CA ASP A 25 12.01 67.73 -38.89
C ASP A 25 11.30 68.98 -38.35
N SER A 26 11.96 69.73 -37.46
CA SER A 26 11.44 71.00 -36.93
C SER A 26 11.55 72.13 -37.96
N ALA A 27 10.72 73.17 -37.82
CA ALA A 27 10.76 74.32 -38.73
C ALA A 27 12.11 75.06 -38.65
N ASP A 28 12.74 75.09 -37.48
CA ASP A 28 14.04 75.73 -37.27
C ASP A 28 15.17 74.95 -37.95
N ALA A 29 15.14 73.61 -37.88
CA ALA A 29 16.11 72.77 -38.57
C ALA A 29 15.99 72.86 -40.10
N ILE A 30 14.77 73.03 -40.63
CA ILE A 30 14.54 73.22 -42.06
C ILE A 30 15.01 74.61 -42.50
N VAL A 31 14.79 75.65 -41.69
CA VAL A 31 15.30 77.01 -41.93
C VAL A 31 16.83 77.02 -41.96
N GLU A 32 17.49 76.29 -41.07
CA GLU A 32 18.96 76.19 -41.02
C GLU A 32 19.55 75.64 -42.33
N ILE A 33 18.82 74.75 -43.00
CA ILE A 33 19.24 74.14 -44.28
C ILE A 33 18.82 74.98 -45.49
N THR A 34 17.64 75.59 -45.45
CA THR A 34 17.04 76.29 -46.61
C THR A 34 17.28 77.80 -46.63
N GLY A 35 17.70 78.39 -45.51
CA GLY A 35 17.99 79.83 -45.38
C GLY A 35 16.77 80.76 -45.44
N GLY A 36 15.54 80.22 -45.41
CA GLY A 36 14.30 80.99 -45.52
C GLY A 36 13.76 81.55 -44.21
N SER A 37 12.73 82.40 -44.30
CA SER A 37 11.97 82.80 -43.11
C SER A 37 11.14 81.61 -42.60
N LYS A 38 10.99 81.51 -41.27
CA LYS A 38 10.22 80.44 -40.62
C LYS A 38 8.77 80.36 -41.11
N SER A 39 8.15 81.51 -41.40
CA SER A 39 6.78 81.58 -41.93
C SER A 39 6.67 81.01 -43.35
N THR A 40 7.62 81.33 -44.24
CA THR A 40 7.67 80.77 -45.60
C THR A 40 7.93 79.26 -45.57
N VAL A 41 8.84 78.80 -44.72
CA VAL A 41 9.13 77.37 -44.54
C VAL A 41 7.92 76.61 -44.00
N LEU A 42 7.20 77.15 -43.01
CA LEU A 42 6.00 76.50 -42.46
C LEU A 42 4.87 76.37 -43.48
N ASN A 43 4.69 77.36 -44.36
CA ASN A 43 3.70 77.32 -45.42
C ASN A 43 4.04 76.24 -46.46
N LEU A 44 5.28 76.22 -46.94
CA LEU A 44 5.76 75.25 -47.95
C LEU A 44 5.93 73.83 -47.38
N ARG A 45 6.10 73.70 -46.07
CA ARG A 45 6.22 72.40 -45.37
C ARG A 45 4.94 71.58 -45.46
N ARG A 46 3.75 72.21 -45.48
CA ARG A 46 2.48 71.49 -45.66
C ARG A 46 2.41 70.82 -47.04
N GLU A 47 2.80 71.56 -48.08
CA GLU A 47 2.88 71.07 -49.45
C GLU A 47 3.92 69.94 -49.60
N ALA A 48 5.10 70.11 -48.98
CA ALA A 48 6.12 69.07 -48.95
C ALA A 48 5.66 67.78 -48.22
N TYR A 49 4.88 67.89 -47.13
CA TYR A 49 4.32 66.72 -46.46
C TYR A 49 3.23 66.01 -47.24
N GLN A 50 2.42 66.77 -47.96
CA GLN A 50 1.39 66.19 -48.82
C GLN A 50 2.06 65.37 -49.93
N ARG A 51 3.13 65.91 -50.52
CA ARG A 51 3.97 65.20 -51.49
C ARG A 51 4.68 63.97 -50.91
N LEU A 52 5.24 64.05 -49.70
CA LEU A 52 5.83 62.88 -49.01
C LEU A 52 4.80 61.78 -48.72
N LYS A 53 3.55 62.15 -48.47
CA LYS A 53 2.45 61.20 -48.26
C LYS A 53 2.03 60.52 -49.56
N GLU A 54 2.02 61.26 -50.67
CA GLU A 54 1.72 60.75 -52.02
C GLU A 54 2.84 59.85 -52.57
N GLU A 55 4.10 60.16 -52.29
CA GLU A 55 5.27 59.37 -52.71
C GLU A 55 5.54 58.14 -51.80
N GLY A 56 4.64 57.83 -50.86
CA GLY A 56 4.74 56.63 -50.01
C GLY A 56 5.89 56.66 -48.98
N LEU A 57 6.61 57.77 -48.85
CA LEU A 57 7.70 58.00 -47.88
C LEU A 57 7.16 58.48 -46.51
N ALA A 58 5.94 58.07 -46.17
CA ALA A 58 5.40 58.21 -44.83
C ALA A 58 6.16 57.28 -43.90
N ILE A 59 7.25 57.78 -43.30
CA ILE A 59 7.95 57.09 -42.22
C ILE A 59 6.93 56.89 -41.11
N ASP A 60 6.50 55.65 -40.93
CA ASP A 60 5.59 55.25 -39.88
C ASP A 60 6.26 55.54 -38.53
N PRO A 61 5.75 56.48 -37.72
CA PRO A 61 6.34 56.80 -36.42
C PRO A 61 6.32 55.60 -35.46
N THR A 62 5.51 54.57 -35.74
CA THR A 62 5.54 53.32 -34.98
C THR A 62 6.78 52.48 -35.27
N ALA A 63 7.42 52.60 -36.43
CA ALA A 63 8.60 51.80 -36.78
C ALA A 63 9.78 52.08 -35.83
N GLY A 64 9.99 53.32 -35.41
CA GLY A 64 11.03 53.69 -34.45
C GLY A 64 10.73 53.21 -33.02
N PHE A 65 9.46 53.24 -32.62
CA PHE A 65 9.01 52.69 -31.33
C PHE A 65 9.13 51.17 -31.28
N LEU A 66 8.73 50.47 -32.36
CA LEU A 66 8.87 49.03 -32.50
C LEU A 66 10.36 48.62 -32.50
N ALA A 67 11.24 49.35 -33.18
CA ALA A 67 12.68 49.06 -33.17
C ALA A 67 13.29 49.11 -31.76
N LEU A 68 12.81 50.02 -30.89
CA LEU A 68 13.26 50.13 -29.50
C LEU A 68 12.63 49.08 -28.58
N THR A 69 11.40 48.67 -28.84
CA THR A 69 10.63 47.77 -27.96
C THR A 69 10.76 46.30 -28.32
N ASP A 70 10.99 45.96 -29.59
CA ASP A 70 11.17 44.57 -30.06
C ASP A 70 12.26 43.80 -29.29
N PRO A 71 13.46 44.34 -29.02
CA PRO A 71 14.47 43.62 -28.22
C PRO A 71 14.04 43.40 -26.76
N LEU A 72 13.28 44.33 -26.17
CA LEU A 72 12.76 44.18 -24.82
C LEU A 72 11.66 43.12 -24.76
N ILE A 73 10.76 43.11 -25.74
CA ILE A 73 9.70 42.10 -25.86
C ILE A 73 10.32 40.71 -26.05
N ARG A 74 11.33 40.57 -26.91
CA ARG A 74 12.05 39.30 -27.09
C ARG A 74 12.71 38.81 -25.80
N LYS A 75 13.33 39.72 -25.04
CA LYS A 75 13.95 39.38 -23.75
C LYS A 75 12.92 38.93 -22.72
N ILE A 76 11.81 39.66 -22.59
CA ILE A 76 10.71 39.31 -21.68
C ILE A 76 10.12 37.94 -22.08
N TRP A 77 9.88 37.71 -23.37
CA TRP A 77 9.39 36.44 -23.88
C TRP A 77 10.36 35.28 -23.59
N SER A 78 11.67 35.49 -23.80
CA SER A 78 12.66 34.45 -23.49
C SER A 78 12.71 34.08 -22.01
N VAL A 79 12.58 35.06 -21.11
CA VAL A 79 12.57 34.82 -19.66
C VAL A 79 11.28 34.11 -19.25
N ALA A 80 10.13 34.57 -19.76
CA ALA A 80 8.85 33.93 -19.49
C ALA A 80 8.82 32.47 -19.98
N ARG A 81 9.38 32.22 -21.18
CA ARG A 81 9.52 30.86 -21.73
C ARG A 81 10.41 29.99 -20.87
N GLN A 82 11.60 30.47 -20.49
CA GLN A 82 12.51 29.71 -19.62
C GLN A 82 11.85 29.37 -18.27
N GLN A 83 11.10 30.30 -17.68
CA GLN A 83 10.37 30.06 -16.44
C GLN A 83 9.27 29.01 -16.62
N ALA A 84 8.53 29.05 -17.72
CA ALA A 84 7.51 28.06 -18.05
C ALA A 84 8.12 26.67 -18.27
N GLU A 85 9.25 26.57 -18.98
CA GLU A 85 9.99 25.32 -19.19
C GLU A 85 10.50 24.73 -17.87
N LEU A 86 11.05 25.57 -16.97
CA LEU A 86 11.47 25.15 -15.63
C LEU A 86 10.30 24.64 -14.78
N ALA A 87 9.16 25.34 -14.80
CA ALA A 87 7.97 24.91 -14.08
C ALA A 87 7.43 23.58 -14.60
N ALA A 88 7.37 23.43 -15.93
CA ALA A 88 6.96 22.18 -16.57
C ALA A 88 7.89 21.02 -16.23
N SER A 89 9.21 21.23 -16.28
CA SER A 89 10.21 20.21 -15.92
C SER A 89 10.04 19.73 -14.48
N LYS A 90 9.88 20.66 -13.53
CA LYS A 90 9.64 20.31 -12.12
C LYS A 90 8.36 19.51 -11.94
N GLN A 91 7.31 19.88 -12.67
CA GLN A 91 6.03 19.18 -12.57
C GLN A 91 6.12 17.77 -13.17
N VAL A 92 6.86 17.59 -14.26
CA VAL A 92 7.16 16.27 -14.83
C VAL A 92 7.96 15.42 -13.83
N GLU A 93 9.01 15.97 -13.21
CA GLU A 93 9.79 15.26 -12.20
C GLU A 93 8.94 14.79 -11.01
N ILE A 94 8.05 15.66 -10.49
CA ILE A 94 7.13 15.31 -9.40
C ILE A 94 6.16 14.20 -9.85
N LEU A 95 5.58 14.32 -11.04
CA LEU A 95 4.67 13.31 -11.57
C LEU A 95 5.37 11.97 -11.79
N SER A 96 6.59 11.98 -12.32
CA SER A 96 7.40 10.76 -12.49
C SER A 96 7.73 10.10 -11.16
N ALA A 97 8.10 10.88 -10.14
CA ALA A 97 8.34 10.35 -8.80
C ALA A 97 7.06 9.73 -8.20
N ASN A 98 5.91 10.39 -8.35
CA ASN A 98 4.63 9.87 -7.88
C ASN A 98 4.21 8.59 -8.60
N ILE A 99 4.46 8.50 -9.92
CA ILE A 99 4.19 7.28 -10.70
C ILE A 99 5.04 6.12 -10.16
N ALA A 100 6.34 6.33 -9.96
CA ALA A 100 7.22 5.30 -9.41
C ALA A 100 6.77 4.84 -8.01
N THR A 101 6.30 5.75 -7.14
CA THR A 101 5.75 5.35 -5.84
C THR A 101 4.46 4.56 -5.96
N LEU A 102 3.58 4.93 -6.90
CA LEU A 102 2.32 4.22 -7.14
C LEU A 102 2.57 2.83 -7.72
N GLU A 103 3.58 2.66 -8.58
CA GLU A 103 3.98 1.36 -9.10
C GLU A 103 4.47 0.43 -7.97
N ASP A 104 5.33 0.91 -7.06
CA ASP A 104 5.76 0.15 -5.87
C ASP A 104 4.56 -0.20 -4.96
N ASP A 105 3.64 0.74 -4.74
CA ASP A 105 2.43 0.49 -3.95
C ASP A 105 1.52 -0.58 -4.59
N VAL A 106 1.37 -0.57 -5.92
CA VAL A 106 0.61 -1.59 -6.66
C VAL A 106 1.27 -2.97 -6.55
N GLU A 107 2.59 -3.05 -6.70
CA GLU A 107 3.32 -4.33 -6.54
C GLU A 107 3.18 -4.87 -5.11
N ARG A 108 3.27 -3.99 -4.10
CA ARG A 108 3.03 -4.38 -2.70
C ARG A 108 1.62 -4.89 -2.49
N LEU A 109 0.61 -4.21 -3.02
CA LEU A 109 -0.79 -4.64 -2.92
C LEU A 109 -1.01 -6.01 -3.55
N ALA A 110 -0.45 -6.27 -4.73
CA ALA A 110 -0.51 -7.58 -5.36
C ALA A 110 0.13 -8.68 -4.47
N ALA A 111 1.28 -8.40 -3.87
CA ALA A 111 1.93 -9.33 -2.94
C ALA A 111 1.10 -9.56 -1.65
N TRP A 112 0.34 -8.56 -1.19
CA TRP A 112 -0.58 -8.71 -0.07
C TRP A 112 -1.81 -9.55 -0.43
N GLU A 113 -2.36 -9.38 -1.64
CA GLU A 113 -3.46 -10.19 -2.15
C GLU A 113 -3.06 -11.68 -2.28
N ASP A 114 -1.87 -11.95 -2.80
CA ASP A 114 -1.31 -13.31 -2.84
C ASP A 114 -1.13 -13.94 -1.45
N ARG A 115 -0.83 -13.14 -0.43
CA ARG A 115 -0.76 -13.62 0.96
C ARG A 115 -2.14 -13.85 1.54
N ALA A 116 -3.10 -12.99 1.24
CA ALA A 116 -4.47 -13.13 1.70
C ALA A 116 -5.12 -14.40 1.13
N THR A 117 -4.98 -14.65 -0.18
CA THR A 117 -5.50 -15.86 -0.83
C THR A 117 -4.87 -17.15 -0.26
N LYS A 118 -3.57 -17.13 0.05
CA LYS A 118 -2.89 -18.25 0.76
C LYS A 118 -3.38 -18.41 2.20
N ALA A 119 -3.71 -17.33 2.90
CA ALA A 119 -4.26 -17.40 4.24
C ALA A 119 -5.69 -17.96 4.21
N GLU A 120 -6.52 -17.55 3.25
CA GLU A 120 -7.87 -18.07 3.06
C GLU A 120 -7.89 -19.57 2.76
N SER A 121 -7.01 -20.05 1.87
CA SER A 121 -6.89 -21.49 1.60
C SER A 121 -6.46 -22.26 2.84
N ARG A 122 -5.53 -21.71 3.64
CA ARG A 122 -5.11 -22.32 4.91
C ARG A 122 -6.24 -22.36 5.94
N VAL A 123 -7.07 -21.33 6.02
CA VAL A 123 -8.25 -21.31 6.89
C VAL A 123 -9.23 -22.40 6.48
N ALA A 124 -9.53 -22.53 5.18
CA ALA A 124 -10.41 -23.57 4.67
C ALA A 124 -9.90 -24.99 4.99
N GLU A 125 -8.59 -25.23 4.87
CA GLU A 125 -7.97 -26.51 5.29
C GLU A 125 -8.14 -26.77 6.78
N LEU A 126 -7.87 -25.76 7.62
CA LEU A 126 -7.99 -25.88 9.08
C LEU A 126 -9.45 -26.12 9.51
N GLU A 127 -10.41 -25.50 8.85
CA GLU A 127 -11.84 -25.75 9.07
C GLU A 127 -12.23 -27.18 8.69
N ALA A 128 -11.73 -27.69 7.57
CA ALA A 128 -11.95 -29.08 7.17
C ALA A 128 -11.36 -30.06 8.20
N GLN A 129 -10.11 -29.82 8.63
CA GLN A 129 -9.46 -30.61 9.68
C GLN A 129 -10.25 -30.59 11.00
N ASN A 130 -10.74 -29.42 11.42
CA ASN A 130 -11.58 -29.28 12.61
C ASN A 130 -12.89 -30.07 12.50
N LYS A 131 -13.55 -30.06 11.34
CA LYS A 131 -14.76 -30.86 11.11
C LYS A 131 -14.48 -32.36 11.25
N THR A 132 -13.38 -32.84 10.66
CA THR A 132 -12.96 -34.24 10.77
C THR A 132 -12.60 -34.64 12.20
N LEU A 133 -11.85 -33.79 12.91
CA LEU A 133 -11.51 -34.05 14.32
C LEU A 133 -12.75 -34.05 15.21
N ASN A 134 -13.69 -33.12 14.98
CA ASN A 134 -14.96 -33.09 15.72
C ASN A 134 -15.82 -34.32 15.46
N SER A 135 -15.89 -34.83 14.23
CA SER A 135 -16.59 -36.09 13.96
C SER A 135 -15.92 -37.27 14.66
N GLN A 136 -14.58 -37.35 14.64
CA GLN A 136 -13.83 -38.39 15.35
C GLN A 136 -14.03 -38.31 16.87
N LEU A 137 -14.06 -37.11 17.44
CA LEU A 137 -14.35 -36.90 18.87
C LEU A 137 -15.78 -37.35 19.20
N LEU A 138 -16.75 -37.03 18.34
CA LEU A 138 -18.13 -37.47 18.53
C LEU A 138 -18.22 -38.99 18.51
N ASP A 139 -17.58 -39.65 17.55
CA ASP A 139 -17.52 -41.12 17.44
C ASP A 139 -16.85 -41.76 18.66
N LEU A 140 -15.78 -41.15 19.18
CA LEU A 140 -15.14 -41.62 20.42
C LEU A 140 -16.04 -41.44 21.64
N VAL A 141 -16.80 -40.34 21.71
CA VAL A 141 -17.73 -40.10 22.81
C VAL A 141 -18.92 -41.05 22.75
N THR A 142 -19.48 -41.31 21.57
CA THR A 142 -20.59 -42.27 21.40
C THR A 142 -20.14 -43.68 21.71
N THR A 143 -19.00 -44.14 21.17
CA THR A 143 -18.44 -45.46 21.50
C THR A 143 -18.09 -45.60 22.99
N PHE A 144 -17.62 -44.54 23.65
CA PHE A 144 -17.37 -44.55 25.08
C PHE A 144 -18.67 -44.56 25.92
N ALA A 145 -19.71 -43.83 25.47
CA ALA A 145 -21.03 -43.84 26.10
C ALA A 145 -21.70 -45.23 25.97
N GLU A 146 -21.61 -45.84 24.78
CA GLU A 146 -22.06 -47.21 24.52
C GLU A 146 -21.24 -48.22 25.33
N GLY A 147 -19.92 -48.03 25.44
CA GLY A 147 -19.05 -48.84 26.29
C GLY A 147 -19.38 -48.75 27.79
N LYS A 148 -19.79 -47.56 28.27
CA LYS A 148 -20.28 -47.35 29.65
C LYS A 148 -21.63 -48.03 29.90
N SER A 149 -22.43 -48.32 28.88
CA SER A 149 -23.71 -49.02 29.03
C SER A 149 -23.55 -50.51 29.39
N ARG A 150 -22.38 -51.11 29.11
CA ARG A 150 -21.99 -52.41 29.65
C ARG A 150 -21.27 -52.22 31.00
N LYS A 151 -22.00 -51.81 32.03
CA LYS A 151 -21.59 -52.07 33.42
C LYS A 151 -21.68 -53.58 33.69
N GLU A 152 -20.78 -54.35 33.10
CA GLU A 152 -20.58 -55.75 33.48
C GLU A 152 -20.15 -55.76 34.95
N THR A 153 -21.06 -56.18 35.83
CA THR A 153 -20.74 -56.37 37.24
C THR A 153 -19.60 -57.38 37.36
N PRO A 154 -18.56 -57.10 38.17
CA PRO A 154 -17.50 -58.07 38.37
C PRO A 154 -18.07 -59.33 39.03
N THR A 155 -17.74 -60.49 38.46
CA THR A 155 -18.06 -61.79 39.05
C THR A 155 -17.31 -61.97 40.36
N LYS A 156 -17.83 -62.82 41.27
CA LYS A 156 -17.16 -63.09 42.55
C LYS A 156 -15.71 -63.60 42.37
N SER A 157 -15.46 -64.37 41.32
CA SER A 157 -14.13 -64.86 40.95
C SER A 157 -13.18 -63.74 40.51
N GLU A 158 -13.65 -62.79 39.68
CA GLU A 158 -12.87 -61.62 39.27
C GLU A 158 -12.51 -60.72 40.47
N ILE A 159 -13.44 -60.50 41.40
CA ILE A 159 -13.19 -59.72 42.63
C ILE A 159 -12.14 -60.42 43.50
N GLY A 160 -12.32 -61.71 43.78
CA GLY A 160 -11.41 -62.47 44.64
C GLY A 160 -10.01 -62.60 44.06
N ALA A 161 -9.87 -62.80 42.75
CA ALA A 161 -8.58 -62.93 42.09
C ALA A 161 -7.77 -61.62 42.14
N VAL A 162 -8.41 -60.49 41.80
CA VAL A 162 -7.74 -59.17 41.77
C VAL A 162 -7.37 -58.71 43.18
N LEU A 163 -8.29 -58.79 44.14
CA LEU A 163 -8.02 -58.33 45.50
C LEU A 163 -6.96 -59.16 46.22
N ARG A 164 -6.91 -60.48 45.98
CA ARG A 164 -5.85 -61.33 46.52
C ARG A 164 -4.51 -61.06 45.86
N ALA A 165 -4.46 -60.91 44.54
CA ALA A 165 -3.21 -60.54 43.85
C ALA A 165 -2.63 -59.23 44.38
N VAL A 166 -3.47 -58.20 44.58
CA VAL A 166 -3.02 -56.93 45.21
C VAL A 166 -2.55 -57.12 46.65
N ARG A 167 -3.24 -57.95 47.45
CA ARG A 167 -2.85 -58.25 48.83
C ARG A 167 -1.53 -59.01 48.92
N ASP A 168 -1.33 -59.98 48.04
CA ASP A 168 -0.15 -60.85 48.02
C ASP A 168 1.11 -60.05 47.61
N LEU A 169 0.95 -59.02 46.77
CA LEU A 169 2.01 -58.10 46.32
C LEU A 169 2.46 -57.08 47.37
N LYS A 170 1.95 -57.12 48.61
CA LYS A 170 2.36 -56.31 49.78
C LYS A 170 2.84 -54.88 49.45
N GLY A 171 1.91 -53.93 49.34
CA GLY A 171 2.23 -52.51 49.15
C GLY A 171 1.35 -51.85 48.09
N ARG A 172 1.92 -50.89 47.36
CA ARG A 172 1.30 -50.27 46.17
C ARG A 172 1.88 -50.94 44.92
N PRO A 173 1.29 -52.04 44.43
CA PRO A 173 1.81 -52.71 43.25
C PRO A 173 1.67 -51.81 42.01
N THR A 174 2.63 -51.93 41.10
CA THR A 174 2.49 -51.37 39.75
C THR A 174 1.51 -52.21 38.92
N HIS A 175 0.99 -51.64 37.84
CA HIS A 175 0.10 -52.37 36.93
C HIS A 175 0.75 -53.66 36.41
N ASP A 176 2.04 -53.62 36.09
CA ASP A 176 2.78 -54.75 35.51
C ASP A 176 2.98 -55.87 36.53
N GLU A 177 3.24 -55.54 37.80
CA GLU A 177 3.36 -56.51 38.89
C GLU A 177 2.04 -57.23 39.15
N LEU A 178 0.93 -56.49 39.18
CA LEU A 178 -0.41 -57.08 39.30
C LEU A 178 -0.72 -58.03 38.14
N TYR A 179 -0.33 -57.66 36.91
CA TYR A 179 -0.57 -58.51 35.75
C TYR A 179 0.28 -59.78 35.75
N ARG A 180 1.55 -59.70 36.18
CA ARG A 180 2.40 -60.90 36.34
C ARG A 180 1.81 -61.85 37.38
N GLU A 181 1.41 -61.34 38.53
CA GLU A 181 0.79 -62.14 39.60
C GLU A 181 -0.53 -62.80 39.15
N MET A 182 -1.34 -62.10 38.36
CA MET A 182 -2.56 -62.68 37.78
C MET A 182 -2.26 -63.72 36.69
N GLN A 183 -1.21 -63.52 35.89
CA GLN A 183 -0.76 -64.50 34.89
C GLN A 183 -0.24 -65.78 35.54
N ASP A 184 0.50 -65.67 36.64
CA ASP A 184 0.95 -66.81 37.45
C ASP A 184 -0.24 -67.62 38.01
N LYS A 185 -1.36 -66.93 38.27
CA LYS A 185 -2.65 -67.51 38.65
C LYS A 185 -3.49 -67.97 37.45
N LYS A 186 -2.89 -68.14 36.27
CA LYS A 186 -3.47 -68.63 35.00
C LYS A 186 -4.49 -67.70 34.33
N TRP A 187 -4.46 -66.40 34.60
CA TRP A 187 -5.28 -65.43 33.87
C TRP A 187 -4.59 -64.93 32.61
N SER A 188 -5.35 -64.78 31.51
CA SER A 188 -4.83 -64.09 30.33
C SER A 188 -4.70 -62.59 30.59
N ALA A 189 -3.76 -61.92 29.93
CA ALA A 189 -3.53 -60.48 30.11
C ALA A 189 -4.81 -59.64 29.88
N ALA A 190 -5.57 -59.95 28.83
CA ALA A 190 -6.83 -59.30 28.53
C ALA A 190 -7.90 -59.55 29.62
N ALA A 191 -7.98 -60.76 30.17
CA ALA A 191 -8.92 -61.09 31.25
C ALA A 191 -8.54 -60.40 32.56
N ALA A 192 -7.25 -60.34 32.90
CA ALA A 192 -6.75 -59.64 34.08
C ALA A 192 -7.00 -58.13 34.00
N GLN A 193 -6.78 -57.51 32.83
CA GLN A 193 -7.09 -56.11 32.59
C GLN A 193 -8.59 -55.83 32.73
N LYS A 194 -9.43 -56.67 32.10
CA LYS A 194 -10.89 -56.56 32.20
C LYS A 194 -11.37 -56.69 33.65
N ALA A 195 -10.87 -57.69 34.39
CA ALA A 195 -11.21 -57.90 35.79
C ALA A 195 -10.80 -56.70 36.66
N ARG A 196 -9.58 -56.18 36.52
CA ARG A 196 -9.09 -54.99 37.24
C ARG A 196 -10.02 -53.80 37.03
N PHE A 197 -10.36 -53.50 35.78
CA PHE A 197 -11.26 -52.37 35.47
C PHE A 197 -12.65 -52.54 36.08
N LYS A 198 -13.23 -53.75 36.04
CA LYS A 198 -14.53 -54.01 36.68
C LYS A 198 -14.47 -53.88 38.20
N VAL A 199 -13.42 -54.41 38.83
CA VAL A 199 -13.24 -54.37 40.29
C VAL A 199 -13.01 -52.93 40.79
N MET A 200 -12.24 -52.12 40.05
CA MET A 200 -12.08 -50.68 40.30
C MET A 200 -13.40 -49.93 40.09
N ALA A 201 -14.10 -50.16 38.97
CA ALA A 201 -15.37 -49.50 38.67
C ALA A 201 -16.47 -49.82 39.69
N ALA A 202 -16.42 -51.02 40.29
CA ALA A 202 -17.31 -51.43 41.38
C ALA A 202 -16.89 -50.90 42.76
N GLY A 203 -15.77 -50.18 42.86
CA GLY A 203 -15.28 -49.52 44.06
C GLY A 203 -14.60 -50.44 45.08
N TYR A 204 -14.15 -51.64 44.67
CA TYR A 204 -13.39 -52.54 45.54
C TYR A 204 -11.88 -52.24 45.54
N LEU A 205 -11.40 -51.50 44.54
CA LEU A 205 -10.00 -51.12 44.36
C LEU A 205 -9.90 -49.65 43.96
N GLU A 206 -8.98 -48.92 44.59
CA GLU A 206 -8.68 -47.51 44.29
C GLU A 206 -7.83 -47.37 43.00
N PRO A 207 -7.81 -46.19 42.34
CA PRO A 207 -6.96 -45.95 41.17
C PRO A 207 -5.46 -46.19 41.42
N ALA A 208 -5.01 -46.05 42.68
CA ALA A 208 -3.64 -46.32 43.11
C ALA A 208 -3.35 -47.81 43.37
N LEU A 209 -4.25 -48.72 42.97
CA LEU A 209 -4.20 -50.16 43.25
C LEU A 209 -4.18 -50.48 44.75
N GLU A 210 -4.77 -49.63 45.58
CA GLU A 210 -5.01 -49.90 47.00
C GLU A 210 -6.38 -50.56 47.19
N ILE A 211 -6.46 -51.55 48.09
CA ILE A 211 -7.72 -52.21 48.42
C ILE A 211 -8.57 -51.22 49.22
N SER A 212 -9.74 -50.84 48.68
CA SER A 212 -10.66 -49.92 49.36
C SER A 212 -11.28 -50.57 50.60
N ALA A 213 -11.90 -49.77 51.49
CA ALA A 213 -12.64 -50.31 52.65
C ALA A 213 -13.71 -51.35 52.24
N LYS A 214 -14.32 -51.16 51.06
CA LYS A 214 -15.28 -52.10 50.48
C LYS A 214 -14.60 -53.40 50.03
N GLY A 215 -13.40 -53.31 49.43
CA GLY A 215 -12.57 -54.46 49.08
C GLY A 215 -12.12 -55.26 50.30
N GLN A 216 -11.71 -54.57 51.37
CA GLN A 216 -11.28 -55.20 52.62
C GLN A 216 -12.44 -55.98 53.27
N SER A 217 -13.62 -55.35 53.42
CA SER A 217 -14.80 -56.03 53.96
C SER A 217 -15.26 -57.21 53.10
N TRP A 218 -15.05 -57.15 51.78
CA TRP A 218 -15.36 -58.27 50.90
C TRP A 218 -14.42 -59.46 51.13
N LEU A 219 -13.11 -59.21 51.27
CA LEU A 219 -12.11 -60.24 51.57
C LEU A 219 -12.34 -60.91 52.92
N GLU A 220 -12.75 -60.15 53.94
CA GLU A 220 -13.10 -60.68 55.27
C GLU A 220 -14.32 -61.61 55.21
N LYS A 221 -15.32 -61.27 54.39
CA LYS A 221 -16.53 -62.07 54.20
C LYS A 221 -16.34 -63.27 53.27
N ASN A 222 -15.32 -63.26 52.41
CA ASN A 222 -15.08 -64.28 51.41
C ASN A 222 -13.60 -64.74 51.40
N PRO A 223 -13.12 -65.37 52.49
CA PRO A 223 -11.71 -65.76 52.61
C PRO A 223 -11.27 -66.85 51.62
N GLN A 224 -12.21 -67.59 51.03
CA GLN A 224 -11.96 -68.71 50.12
C GLN A 224 -12.40 -68.48 48.66
N ALA A 225 -13.01 -67.33 48.33
CA ALA A 225 -13.47 -67.03 46.97
C ALA A 225 -12.32 -66.57 46.08
#